data_AF-A0A3R7WID1-F1
#
_entry.id   AF-A0A3R7WID1-F1
#
_cell.length_a   1.000
_cell.length_b   1.000
_cell.length_c   1.000
_cell.angle_alpha   90.00
_cell.angle_beta   90.00
_cell.angle_gamma   90.00
#
_symmetry.space_group_name_H-M   'P 1'
#
loop_
_entity.id
_entity.type
_entity.pdbx_description
1 polymer ?
#
loop_
_entity_poly.entity_id
_entity_poly.type
_entity_poly.pdbx_seq_one_letter_code
_entity_poly.pdbx_strand_id
1 'polypeptide(L)' 'MYIDKDSWGKYSINDLTERELFLLRESLRVYAQLNLGRIHPADNVAILSFDHQFNSITRYGKEGQQKMELPRR' A
#
# COMPACT_ATOMS: atom_id res chain seq x y z
N MET A 1 1.92 8.27 -3.01
CA MET A 1 0.48 8.64 -3.01
C MET A 1 0.22 9.33 -1.70
N TYR A 2 -0.68 10.30 -1.70
CA TYR A 2 -1.14 10.91 -0.46
C TYR A 2 -2.55 10.45 -0.15
N ILE A 3 -2.83 10.17 1.12
CA ILE A 3 -4.14 9.78 1.62
C ILE A 3 -4.57 10.87 2.61
N ASP A 4 -5.80 11.34 2.42
CA ASP A 4 -6.46 12.19 3.40
C ASP A 4 -7.29 11.29 4.31
N LYS A 5 -6.84 11.13 5.56
CA LYS A 5 -7.45 10.19 6.51
C LYS A 5 -8.59 10.83 7.30
N ASP A 6 -8.53 12.14 7.52
CA ASP A 6 -9.37 12.86 8.49
C ASP A 6 -9.79 14.27 8.05
N SER A 7 -9.52 14.66 6.79
CA SER A 7 -9.74 16.01 6.26
C SER A 7 -8.92 17.11 6.95
N TRP A 8 -7.96 16.74 7.81
CA TRP A 8 -7.01 17.65 8.46
C TRP A 8 -5.61 17.56 7.87
N GLY A 9 -5.30 16.56 7.05
CA GLY A 9 -3.99 16.45 6.42
C GLY A 9 -3.88 15.38 5.35
N LYS A 10 -2.96 15.62 4.41
CA LYS A 10 -2.53 14.64 3.41
C LYS A 10 -1.29 13.92 3.92
N TYR A 11 -1.43 12.63 4.23
CA TYR A 11 -0.32 11.78 4.66
C TYR A 11 0.28 11.05 3.48
N SER A 12 1.61 10.99 3.37
CA SER A 12 2.21 10.11 2.37
C SER A 12 1.98 8.67 2.81
N ILE A 13 1.70 7.78 1.88
CA ILE A 13 1.67 6.33 2.18
C ILE A 13 3.02 5.82 2.71
N ASN A 14 4.12 6.53 2.43
CA ASN A 14 5.45 6.20 2.96
C ASN A 14 5.58 6.53 4.45
N ASP A 15 4.68 7.35 5.00
CA ASP A 15 4.68 7.74 6.40
C ASP A 15 3.87 6.76 7.27
N LEU A 16 3.13 5.84 6.64
CA LEU A 16 2.35 4.82 7.32
C LEU A 16 3.27 3.71 7.85
N THR A 17 2.95 3.18 9.03
CA THR A 17 3.61 1.97 9.54
C THR A 17 3.28 0.78 8.65
N GLU A 18 4.14 -0.26 8.68
CA GLU A 18 3.89 -1.50 7.92
C GLU A 18 2.53 -2.10 8.24
N ARG A 19 2.14 -2.12 9.52
CA ARG A 19 0.83 -2.61 9.97
C ARG A 19 -0.33 -1.83 9.34
N GLU A 20 -0.23 -0.50 9.30
CA GLU A 20 -1.25 0.36 8.71
C GLU A 20 -1.34 0.17 7.19
N LEU A 21 -0.20 0.03 6.52
CA LEU A 21 -0.14 -0.28 5.08
C LEU A 21 -0.83 -1.61 4.75
N PHE A 22 -0.54 -2.66 5.52
CA PHE A 22 -1.17 -3.97 5.33
C PHE A 22 -2.67 -3.92 5.60
N LEU A 23 -3.09 -3.27 6.68
CA LEU A 23 -4.51 -3.13 7.00
C LEU A 23 -5.27 -2.41 5.89
N LEU A 24 -4.67 -1.35 5.32
CA LEU A 24 -5.26 -0.61 4.22
C LEU A 24 -5.28 -1.43 2.90
N ARG A 25 -4.24 -2.22 2.62
CA ARG A 25 -4.22 -3.13 1.46
C ARG A 25 -5.39 -4.12 1.53
N GLU A 26 -5.61 -4.75 2.69
CA GLU A 26 -6.68 -5.73 2.84
C GLU A 26 -8.07 -5.09 2.78
N SER A 27 -8.26 -3.91 3.36
CA SER A 27 -9.56 -3.22 3.27
C SER A 27 -9.91 -2.82 1.83
N LEU A 28 -8.94 -2.29 1.07
CA LEU A 28 -9.13 -1.97 -0.35
C LEU A 28 -9.37 -3.22 -1.20
N ARG A 29 -8.68 -4.32 -0.90
CA ARG A 29 -8.91 -5.62 -1.55
C ARG A 29 -10.34 -6.12 -1.33
N VAL A 30 -10.83 -6.10 -0.10
CA VAL A 30 -12.21 -6.50 0.22
C VAL A 30 -13.22 -5.57 -0.46
N TYR A 31 -12.99 -4.25 -0.42
CA TYR A 31 -13.82 -3.28 -1.13
C TYR A 31 -13.90 -3.58 -2.62
N ALA A 32 -12.77 -3.83 -3.28
CA ALA A 32 -12.72 -4.14 -4.70
C ALA A 32 -13.43 -5.46 -5.05
N GLN A 33 -13.29 -6.48 -4.20
CA GLN A 33 -13.97 -7.76 -4.37
C GLN A 33 -15.49 -7.62 -4.26
N LEU A 34 -15.97 -6.87 -3.26
CA LEU A 34 -17.41 -6.65 -3.05
C LEU A 34 -18.05 -5.76 -4.12
N ASN A 35 -17.27 -4.89 -4.77
CA ASN A 35 -17.76 -3.91 -5.75
C ASN A 35 -17.28 -4.20 -7.18
N LEU A 36 -16.95 -5.46 -7.51
CA LEU A 36 -16.42 -5.81 -8.82
C LEU A 36 -17.34 -5.33 -9.97
N GLY A 37 -16.76 -4.59 -10.92
CA GLY A 37 -17.50 -3.99 -12.04
C GLY A 37 -18.37 -2.78 -11.68
N ARG A 38 -18.34 -2.32 -10.42
CA ARG A 38 -19.13 -1.18 -9.91
C ARG A 38 -18.28 -0.13 -9.19
N ILE A 39 -16.96 -0.24 -9.29
CA ILE A 39 -16.03 0.74 -8.73
C ILE A 39 -16.00 1.97 -9.65
N HIS A 40 -16.13 3.16 -9.08
CA HIS A 40 -15.99 4.40 -9.83
C HIS A 40 -14.59 4.47 -10.48
N PRO A 41 -14.45 4.91 -11.75
CA PRO A 41 -13.15 4.89 -12.44
C PRO A 41 -12.02 5.59 -11.69
N ALA A 42 -12.31 6.72 -11.03
CA ALA A 42 -11.31 7.44 -10.23
C ALA A 42 -10.81 6.61 -9.03
N ASP A 43 -11.71 5.90 -8.35
CA ASP A 43 -11.36 5.04 -7.23
C ASP A 43 -10.56 3.83 -7.70
N ASN A 44 -10.90 3.28 -8.87
CA ASN A 44 -10.18 2.17 -9.45
C ASN A 44 -8.72 2.55 -9.75
N VAL A 45 -8.49 3.74 -10.31
CA VAL A 45 -7.13 4.29 -10.51
C VAL A 45 -6.40 4.47 -9.19
N ALA A 46 -7.08 4.99 -8.15
CA ALA A 46 -6.48 5.19 -6.84
C ALA A 46 -6.08 3.85 -6.18
N ILE A 47 -6.95 2.84 -6.23
CA ILE A 47 -6.69 1.50 -5.70
C ILE A 47 -5.49 0.85 -6.39
N LEU A 48 -5.43 0.91 -7.73
CA LEU A 48 -4.31 0.36 -8.50
C LEU A 48 -2.99 1.11 -8.20
N SER A 49 -3.05 2.44 -8.08
CA SER A 49 -1.88 3.26 -7.74
C SER A 49 -1.36 2.94 -6.33
N PHE A 50 -2.26 2.73 -5.38
CA PHE A 50 -1.93 2.28 -4.04
C PHE A 50 -1.26 0.89 -4.08
N ASP A 51 -1.85 -0.07 -4.78
CA ASP A 51 -1.34 -1.45 -4.88
C ASP A 51 0.09 -1.49 -5.43
N HIS A 52 0.35 -0.75 -6.50
CA HIS A 52 1.68 -0.62 -7.10
C HIS A 52 2.71 -0.08 -6.12
N GLN A 53 2.36 0.98 -5.38
CA GLN A 53 3.29 1.59 -4.43
C GLN A 53 3.48 0.74 -3.17
N PHE A 54 2.44 0.09 -2.67
CA PHE A 54 2.57 -0.89 -1.60
C PHE A 54 3.56 -1.99 -2.00
N ASN A 55 3.42 -2.55 -3.21
CA ASN A 55 4.31 -3.62 -3.68
C ASN A 55 5.75 -3.12 -3.82
N SER A 56 5.95 -1.86 -4.22
CA SER A 56 7.25 -1.21 -4.24
C SER A 56 7.85 -1.16 -2.82
N ILE A 57 7.15 -0.53 -1.86
CA ILE A 57 7.60 -0.37 -0.47
C ILE A 57 7.95 -1.73 0.18
N THR A 58 7.07 -2.72 0.04
CA THR A 58 7.25 -4.04 0.66
C THR A 58 8.32 -4.90 -0.02
N ARG A 59 8.53 -4.73 -1.34
CA ARG A 59 9.62 -5.39 -2.05
C ARG A 59 10.99 -4.85 -1.62
N TYR A 60 11.13 -3.53 -1.48
CA TYR A 60 12.36 -2.91 -1.00
C TYR A 60 12.64 -3.23 0.48
N GLY A 61 11.61 -3.35 1.32
CA GLY A 61 11.76 -3.83 2.71
C GLY A 61 12.35 -5.24 2.80
N LYS A 62 11.94 -6.15 1.90
CA LYS A 62 12.46 -7.53 1.84
C LYS A 62 13.90 -7.60 1.30
N GLU A 63 14.27 -6.77 0.32
CA GLU A 63 15.64 -6.71 -0.21
C GLU A 63 16.64 -6.10 0.81
N GLY A 64 16.19 -5.17 1.67
CA GLY A 64 16.98 -4.63 2.77
C GLY A 64 17.27 -5.65 3.89
N GLN A 65 16.31 -6.55 4.16
CA GLN A 65 16.47 -7.65 5.12
C GLN A 65 17.39 -8.76 4.56
N GLN A 66 17.25 -9.14 3.29
CA GLN A 66 18.12 -10.15 2.66
C GLN A 66 19.60 -9.73 2.58
N LYS A 67 19.90 -8.43 2.45
CA LYS A 67 21.30 -7.93 2.44
C LYS A 67 21.97 -7.96 3.82
N MET A 68 21.21 -8.00 4.91
CA MET A 68 21.75 -8.14 6.27
C MET A 68 21.94 -9.61 6.70
N GLU A 69 21.38 -10.56 5.96
CA GLU A 69 21.40 -12.00 6.32
C GLU A 69 22.48 -12.83 5.61
N LEU A 70 23.34 -12.25 4.77
CA LEU A 70 24.47 -12.98 4.18
C LEU A 70 25.71 -12.92 5.10
N PRO A 71 26.10 -14.01 5.79
CA PRO A 71 27.39 -14.07 6.44
C PRO A 71 28.45 -14.21 5.34
N ARG A 72 29.50 -13.37 5.43
CA ARG A 72 30.74 -13.60 4.70
C ARG A 72 31.23 -15.01 5.00
N ARG A 73 31.29 -15.85 3.96
CA ARG A 73 32.12 -17.05 3.94
C ARG A 73 33.30 -16.78 3.04
#